data_AF-A0A945VCN8-F1
#
_entry.id   AF-A0A945VCN8-F1
#
_cell.length_a   1.000
_cell.length_b   1.000
_cell.length_c   1.000
_cell.angle_alpha   90.00
_cell.angle_beta   90.00
_cell.angle_gamma   90.00
#
_symmetry.space_group_name_H-M   'P 1'
#
loop_
_entity.id
_entity.type
_entity.pdbx_description
1 polymer ?
#
loop_
_entity_poly.entity_id
_entity_poly.type
_entity_poly.pdbx_seq_one_letter_code
_entity_poly.pdbx_strand_id
1 'polypeptide(L)'
;SSWGAYTTDRWRSQSNLMKLGVKIICAKSLKSFNGKKAEFECIYTNSKSTISAKSIVLVTARKPNDELYHSLLMHEKNYPGTTIKSLKKIGDCDAPAIIAAAIYAGHKYARELEETIDYDNPFKHDRVFFEDG
;
A
#
# COMPACT_ATOMS: atom_id res chain seq x y z
N SER A 1 4.52 -8.11 -9.22
CA SER A 1 4.25 -6.80 -9.84
C SER A 1 5.22 -6.57 -10.99
N SER A 2 4.98 -5.56 -11.84
CA SER A 2 5.97 -5.07 -12.81
C SER A 2 7.25 -4.57 -12.13
N TRP A 3 7.11 -3.96 -10.94
CA TRP A 3 8.23 -3.45 -10.14
C TRP A 3 9.30 -4.50 -9.77
N GLY A 4 8.91 -5.75 -9.51
CA GLY A 4 9.87 -6.83 -9.19
C GLY A 4 10.76 -7.26 -10.37
N ALA A 5 10.57 -6.69 -11.56
CA ALA A 5 11.50 -6.86 -12.68
C ALA A 5 12.79 -6.04 -12.47
N TYR A 6 12.67 -4.84 -11.89
CA TYR A 6 13.81 -3.93 -11.66
C TYR A 6 14.75 -4.42 -10.55
N THR A 7 14.25 -5.24 -9.63
CA THR A 7 15.07 -5.84 -8.55
C THR A 7 15.45 -7.28 -8.82
N THR A 8 15.09 -7.84 -9.99
CA THR A 8 15.27 -9.26 -10.35
C THR A 8 14.56 -10.27 -9.43
N ASP A 9 13.78 -9.82 -8.44
CA ASP A 9 13.11 -10.69 -7.47
C ASP A 9 12.02 -11.55 -8.11
N ARG A 10 11.42 -11.08 -9.21
CA ARG A 10 10.32 -11.77 -9.87
C ARG A 10 10.73 -13.16 -10.38
N TRP A 11 11.84 -13.26 -11.11
CA TRP A 11 12.27 -14.54 -11.70
C TRP A 11 12.77 -15.52 -10.65
N ARG A 12 13.54 -15.03 -9.66
CA ARG A 12 14.08 -15.85 -8.57
C ARG A 12 12.97 -16.45 -7.73
N SER A 13 12.03 -15.60 -7.31
CA SER A 13 10.90 -16.03 -6.47
C SER A 13 10.03 -17.05 -7.20
N GLN A 14 9.67 -16.76 -8.45
CA GLN A 14 8.82 -17.66 -9.24
C GLN A 14 9.51 -19.01 -9.53
N SER A 15 10.79 -18.99 -9.90
CA SER A 15 11.56 -20.22 -10.12
C SER A 15 11.68 -21.05 -8.84
N ASN A 16 11.95 -20.41 -7.70
CA ASN A 16 12.06 -21.12 -6.43
C ASN A 16 10.74 -21.77 -6.00
N LEU A 17 9.61 -21.05 -6.12
CA LEU A 17 8.28 -21.60 -5.84
C LEU A 17 7.96 -22.82 -6.71
N MET A 18 8.28 -22.76 -8.01
CA MET A 18 8.09 -23.89 -8.93
C MET A 18 8.96 -25.09 -8.56
N LYS A 19 10.22 -24.88 -8.19
CA LYS A 19 11.13 -25.95 -7.72
C LYS A 19 10.63 -26.62 -6.44
N LEU A 20 9.92 -25.87 -5.58
CA LEU A 20 9.28 -26.39 -4.36
C LEU A 20 7.92 -27.06 -4.63
N GLY A 21 7.48 -27.19 -5.89
CA GLY A 21 6.21 -27.80 -6.26
C GLY A 21 4.99 -26.92 -6.03
N VAL A 22 5.16 -25.62 -5.80
CA VAL A 22 4.04 -24.68 -5.64
C VAL A 22 3.36 -24.45 -6.99
N LYS A 23 2.06 -24.78 -7.05
CA LYS A 23 1.24 -24.51 -8.23
C LYS A 23 0.88 -23.03 -8.32
N ILE A 24 1.42 -22.35 -9.32
CA ILE A 24 1.15 -20.92 -9.57
C ILE A 24 -0.06 -20.78 -10.51
N ILE A 25 -1.07 -20.04 -10.06
CA ILE A 25 -2.30 -19.80 -10.82
C ILE A 25 -2.46 -18.29 -10.99
N CYS A 26 -2.23 -17.81 -12.21
CA CYS A 26 -2.36 -16.40 -12.57
C CYS A 26 -3.75 -16.10 -13.16
N ALA A 27 -4.07 -14.81 -13.30
CA ALA A 27 -5.29 -14.31 -13.96
C ALA A 27 -6.61 -14.84 -13.37
N LYS A 28 -6.60 -15.26 -12.11
CA LYS A 28 -7.80 -15.70 -11.39
C LYS A 28 -7.96 -14.94 -10.09
N SER A 29 -9.18 -14.52 -9.80
CA SER A 29 -9.57 -13.90 -8.55
C SER A 29 -10.38 -14.88 -7.70
N LEU A 30 -10.09 -14.93 -6.39
CA LEU A 30 -10.85 -15.72 -5.42
C LEU A 30 -12.21 -15.05 -5.18
N LYS A 31 -13.30 -15.81 -5.28
CA LYS A 31 -14.67 -15.31 -5.10
C LYS A 31 -15.34 -15.81 -3.83
N SER A 32 -15.09 -17.06 -3.46
CA SER A 32 -15.65 -17.64 -2.25
C SER A 32 -14.78 -18.77 -1.72
N PHE A 33 -14.88 -19.04 -0.42
CA PHE A 33 -14.31 -20.22 0.21
C PHE A 33 -15.28 -20.72 1.27
N ASN A 34 -15.71 -21.98 1.15
CA ASN A 34 -16.71 -22.57 2.04
C ASN A 34 -16.10 -23.48 3.13
N GLY A 35 -14.79 -23.40 3.36
CA GLY A 35 -14.07 -24.28 4.30
C GLY A 35 -13.52 -25.57 3.67
N LYS A 36 -13.94 -25.93 2.46
CA LYS A 36 -13.45 -27.14 1.75
C LYS A 36 -13.05 -26.89 0.30
N LYS A 37 -13.64 -25.86 -0.32
CA LYS A 37 -13.53 -25.56 -1.73
C LYS A 37 -13.48 -24.05 -1.91
N ALA A 38 -12.50 -23.62 -2.69
CA ALA A 38 -12.31 -22.24 -3.12
C ALA A 38 -12.83 -22.10 -4.56
N GLU A 39 -13.64 -21.07 -4.79
CA GLU A 39 -14.16 -20.73 -6.12
C GLU A 39 -13.40 -19.53 -6.68
N PHE A 40 -13.02 -19.65 -7.94
CA PHE A 40 -12.24 -18.66 -8.66
C PHE A 40 -12.93 -18.26 -9.95
N GLU A 41 -12.67 -17.04 -10.37
CA GLU A 41 -13.12 -16.49 -11.65
C GLU A 41 -11.92 -15.97 -12.44
N CYS A 42 -11.88 -16.27 -13.75
CA CYS A 42 -10.90 -15.67 -14.65
C CYS A 42 -11.16 -14.16 -14.80
N ILE A 43 -10.14 -13.33 -14.58
CA ILE A 43 -10.28 -11.86 -14.62
C ILE A 43 -10.56 -11.29 -16.01
N TYR A 44 -10.41 -12.10 -17.07
CA TYR A 44 -10.63 -11.68 -18.45
C TYR A 44 -11.96 -12.19 -19.03
N THR A 45 -12.35 -13.42 -18.68
CA THR A 45 -13.49 -14.12 -19.33
C THR A 45 -14.65 -14.40 -18.39
N ASN A 46 -14.50 -14.11 -17.10
CA ASN A 46 -15.44 -14.49 -16.04
C ASN A 46 -15.69 -16.01 -15.94
N SER A 47 -14.86 -16.84 -16.57
CA SER A 47 -15.00 -18.30 -16.49
C SER A 47 -14.72 -18.77 -15.06
N LYS A 48 -15.65 -19.55 -14.51
CA LYS A 48 -15.57 -20.09 -13.15
C LYS A 48 -14.71 -21.35 -13.10
N SER A 49 -13.96 -21.51 -12.02
CA SER A 49 -13.19 -22.71 -11.73
C SER A 49 -13.09 -22.93 -10.23
N THR A 50 -12.75 -24.14 -9.81
CA THR A 50 -12.76 -24.48 -8.38
C THR A 50 -11.56 -25.33 -7.98
N ILE A 51 -11.13 -25.17 -6.73
CA ILE A 51 -9.98 -25.89 -6.15
C ILE A 51 -10.37 -26.35 -4.75
N SER A 52 -10.16 -27.63 -4.42
CA SER A 52 -10.33 -28.10 -3.04
C SER A 52 -9.15 -27.63 -2.19
N ALA A 53 -9.46 -27.07 -1.01
CA ALA A 53 -8.47 -26.59 -0.05
C ALA A 53 -9.04 -26.72 1.37
N LYS A 54 -8.18 -27.07 2.33
CA LYS A 54 -8.55 -27.13 3.76
C LYS A 54 -8.47 -25.76 4.44
N SER A 55 -7.68 -24.85 3.88
CA SER A 55 -7.42 -23.52 4.45
C SER A 55 -7.05 -22.55 3.34
N ILE A 56 -7.21 -21.25 3.62
CA ILE A 56 -6.77 -20.16 2.76
C ILE A 56 -5.92 -19.18 3.57
N VAL A 57 -4.91 -18.60 2.92
CA VAL A 57 -4.11 -17.50 3.46
C VAL A 57 -4.37 -16.30 2.56
N LEU A 58 -4.99 -15.24 3.11
CA LEU A 58 -5.35 -14.04 2.36
C LEU A 58 -4.20 -13.04 2.40
N VAL A 59 -3.58 -12.81 1.25
CA VAL A 59 -2.59 -11.76 1.04
C VAL A 59 -3.18 -10.76 0.04
N THR A 60 -3.95 -9.80 0.54
CA THR A 60 -4.74 -8.86 -0.28
C THR A 60 -4.23 -7.43 -0.15
N ALA A 61 -4.76 -6.67 0.80
CA ALA A 61 -4.43 -5.29 1.09
C ALA A 61 -4.32 -5.08 2.60
N ARG A 62 -3.71 -3.96 2.99
CA ARG A 62 -3.62 -3.53 4.39
C ARG A 62 -4.57 -2.35 4.62
N LYS A 63 -5.17 -2.29 5.81
CA LYS A 63 -5.94 -1.14 6.29
C LYS A 63 -5.02 -0.28 7.19
N PRO A 64 -5.08 1.05 7.13
CA PRO A 64 -4.40 1.89 8.11
C PRO A 64 -4.84 1.55 9.55
N ASN A 65 -3.89 1.61 10.48
CA ASN A 65 -4.17 1.58 11.92
C ASN A 65 -4.03 2.99 12.48
N ASP A 66 -5.13 3.74 12.53
CA ASP A 66 -5.17 5.16 12.91
C ASP A 66 -6.14 5.48 14.06
N GLU A 67 -6.53 4.46 14.83
CA GLU A 67 -7.47 4.61 15.95
C GLU A 67 -7.00 5.64 16.98
N LEU A 68 -5.72 5.59 17.37
CA LEU A 68 -5.13 6.55 18.31
C LEU A 68 -5.22 7.99 17.78
N TYR A 69 -4.97 8.21 16.49
CA TYR A 69 -5.05 9.54 15.88
C TYR A 69 -6.47 10.10 16.00
N HIS A 70 -7.48 9.31 15.65
CA HIS A 70 -8.88 9.72 15.78
C HIS A 70 -9.30 9.94 17.24
N SER A 71 -8.80 9.13 18.18
CA SER A 71 -9.07 9.34 19.61
C SER A 71 -8.49 10.67 20.14
N LEU A 72 -7.30 11.06 19.68
CA LEU A 72 -6.65 12.31 20.08
C LEU A 72 -7.38 13.52 19.49
N LEU A 73 -7.82 13.45 18.24
CA LEU A 73 -8.66 14.48 17.62
C LEU A 73 -9.98 14.69 18.39
N MET A 74 -10.62 13.59 18.81
CA MET A 74 -11.87 13.67 19.59
C MET A 74 -11.62 14.22 20.99
N HIS A 75 -10.50 13.86 21.62
CA HIS A 75 -10.13 14.39 22.93
C HIS A 75 -9.94 15.92 22.88
N GLU A 76 -9.18 16.43 21.91
CA GLU A 76 -8.95 17.86 21.74
C GLU A 76 -10.27 18.63 21.54
N LYS A 77 -11.19 18.06 20.74
CA LYS A 77 -12.53 18.62 20.53
C LYS A 77 -13.37 18.67 21.82
N ASN A 78 -13.25 17.67 22.69
CA ASN A 78 -14.07 17.53 23.89
C ASN A 78 -13.52 18.30 25.10
N TYR A 79 -12.20 18.56 25.13
CA TYR A 79 -11.52 19.23 26.24
C TYR A 79 -10.70 20.43 25.75
N PRO A 80 -11.38 21.54 25.38
CA PRO A 80 -10.72 22.78 24.97
C PRO A 80 -9.90 23.31 26.15
N GLY A 81 -8.57 23.24 26.04
CA GLY A 81 -7.64 23.54 27.14
C GLY A 81 -6.41 22.62 27.18
N THR A 82 -6.51 21.44 26.56
CA THR A 82 -5.32 20.64 26.21
C THR A 82 -4.69 21.18 24.93
N THR A 83 -3.40 21.54 24.96
CA THR A 83 -2.76 22.26 23.85
C THR A 83 -1.88 21.33 23.01
N ILE A 84 -2.49 20.63 22.05
CA ILE A 84 -1.74 19.97 20.98
C ILE A 84 -1.44 21.04 19.93
N LYS A 85 -0.16 21.35 19.67
CA LYS A 85 0.21 22.35 18.66
C LYS A 85 -0.14 21.89 17.23
N SER A 86 0.11 20.62 16.95
CA SER A 86 -0.28 19.97 15.70
C SER A 86 -0.29 18.45 15.87
N LEU A 87 -1.13 17.77 15.08
CA LEU A 87 -1.22 16.31 15.05
C LEU A 87 -1.23 15.85 13.58
N LYS A 88 -0.31 14.97 13.20
CA LYS A 88 -0.17 14.47 11.81
C LYS A 88 0.13 12.98 11.80
N LYS A 89 -0.54 12.25 10.89
CA LYS A 89 -0.22 10.84 10.60
C LYS A 89 0.97 10.76 9.66
N ILE A 90 1.78 9.70 9.78
CA ILE A 90 2.88 9.40 8.85
C ILE A 90 2.96 7.90 8.56
N GLY A 91 3.44 7.55 7.37
CA GLY A 91 3.63 6.16 6.98
C GLY A 91 2.33 5.36 6.88
N ASP A 92 2.37 4.09 7.25
CA ASP A 92 1.27 3.15 6.99
C ASP A 92 0.00 3.41 7.81
N CYS A 93 0.07 4.17 8.92
CA CYS A 93 -1.13 4.62 9.64
C CYS A 93 -1.87 5.75 8.88
N ASP A 94 -1.18 6.42 7.95
CA ASP A 94 -1.81 7.34 7.02
C ASP A 94 -2.32 6.60 5.78
N ALA A 95 -1.41 5.96 5.05
CA ALA A 95 -1.70 5.19 3.85
C ALA A 95 -0.70 4.04 3.66
N PRO A 96 -1.12 2.77 3.80
CA PRO A 96 -0.22 1.62 3.66
C PRO A 96 0.48 1.56 2.29
N ALA A 97 1.81 1.56 2.29
CA ALA A 97 2.63 1.58 1.08
C ALA A 97 3.94 0.78 1.24
N ILE A 98 4.86 0.91 0.29
CA ILE A 98 6.20 0.31 0.42
C ILE A 98 6.99 0.96 1.56
N ILE A 99 7.99 0.26 2.08
CA ILE A 99 8.85 0.75 3.18
C ILE A 99 9.45 2.13 2.86
N ALA A 100 9.91 2.34 1.63
CA ALA A 100 10.47 3.63 1.20
C ALA A 100 9.48 4.80 1.34
N ALA A 101 8.19 4.57 1.14
CA ALA A 101 7.16 5.61 1.32
C ALA A 101 6.95 5.95 2.80
N ALA A 102 7.01 4.97 3.69
CA ALA A 102 6.94 5.21 5.14
C ALA A 102 8.17 5.98 5.64
N ILE A 103 9.37 5.61 5.17
CA ILE A 103 10.61 6.34 5.47
C ILE A 103 10.51 7.78 4.97
N TYR A 104 10.10 7.97 3.72
CA TYR A 104 9.91 9.29 3.13
C TYR A 104 8.91 10.14 3.91
N ALA A 105 7.77 9.57 4.32
CA ALA A 105 6.76 10.28 5.11
C ALA A 105 7.31 10.77 6.46
N GLY A 106 8.10 9.95 7.16
CA GLY A 106 8.77 10.36 8.40
C GLY A 106 9.81 11.45 8.17
N HIS A 107 10.66 11.30 7.16
CA HIS A 107 11.67 12.30 6.81
C HIS A 107 11.03 13.63 6.42
N LYS A 108 9.99 13.59 5.60
CA LYS A 108 9.22 14.75 5.16
C LYS A 108 8.62 15.48 6.37
N TYR A 109 7.94 14.76 7.26
CA TYR A 109 7.36 15.37 8.46
C TYR A 109 8.40 16.07 9.33
N ALA A 110 9.55 15.44 9.58
CA ALA A 110 10.62 16.05 10.38
C ALA A 110 11.19 17.32 9.76
N ARG A 111 11.31 17.37 8.42
CA ARG A 111 11.79 18.56 7.69
C ARG A 111 10.76 19.67 7.61
N GLU A 112 9.48 19.33 7.58
CA GLU A 112 8.37 20.28 7.46
C GLU A 112 7.90 20.81 8.81
N LEU A 113 8.36 20.21 9.92
CA LEU A 113 7.97 20.63 11.25
C LEU A 113 8.47 22.06 11.49
N GLU A 114 7.53 22.96 11.83
CA GLU A 114 7.78 24.40 12.04
C GLU A 114 8.18 25.19 10.78
N GLU A 115 8.14 24.58 9.59
CA GLU A 115 8.37 25.28 8.32
C GLU A 115 7.07 25.86 7.75
N THR A 116 7.20 26.98 7.02
CA THR A 116 6.11 27.51 6.20
C THR A 116 6.10 26.79 4.85
N ILE A 117 5.14 25.91 4.64
CA ILE A 117 5.00 25.18 3.38
C ILE A 117 4.15 25.99 2.41
N ASP A 118 4.77 26.43 1.31
CA ASP A 118 4.06 26.96 0.15
C ASP A 118 3.66 25.80 -0.78
N TYR A 119 2.37 25.48 -0.82
CA TYR A 119 1.82 24.41 -1.66
C TYR A 119 1.78 24.79 -3.15
N ASP A 120 1.82 26.09 -3.46
CA ASP A 120 1.82 26.61 -4.82
C ASP A 120 3.24 26.74 -5.39
N ASN A 121 4.27 26.54 -4.56
CA ASN A 121 5.66 26.46 -4.99
C ASN A 121 6.02 25.02 -5.39
N PRO A 122 6.11 24.71 -6.70
CA PRO A 122 6.42 23.35 -7.14
C PRO A 122 7.84 22.98 -6.71
N PHE A 123 8.05 21.71 -6.34
CA PHE A 123 9.40 21.17 -6.19
C PHE A 123 10.22 21.49 -7.45
N LYS A 124 11.46 21.94 -7.25
CA LYS A 124 12.40 22.11 -8.36
C LYS A 124 12.52 20.80 -9.13
N HIS A 125 12.23 20.85 -10.41
CA HIS A 125 12.33 19.73 -11.33
C HIS A 125 12.97 20.24 -12.61
N ASP A 126 13.75 19.39 -13.27
CA ASP A 126 14.32 19.72 -14.56
C ASP A 126 13.19 19.84 -15.59
N ARG A 127 13.14 20.98 -16.29
CA ARG A 127 12.24 21.20 -17.42
C ARG A 127 13.08 21.26 -18.69
N VAL A 128 12.65 20.53 -19.71
CA VAL A 128 13.17 20.75 -21.07
C VAL A 128 12.50 22.00 -21.58
N PHE A 129 13.24 23.09 -21.70
CA PHE A 129 12.77 24.28 -22.40
C PHE A 129 12.86 23.96 -23.90
N PHE A 130 11.72 23.95 -24.58
CA PHE A 130 11.73 23.97 -26.05
C PHE A 130 12.05 25.39 -26.48
N GLU A 131 13.08 25.57 -27.32
CA GLU A 131 13.29 26.85 -27.98
C GLU A 131 12.16 27.05 -29.00
N ASP A 132 11.39 28.12 -28.85
CA ASP A 132 10.43 28.54 -29.87
C ASP A 132 11.23 28.91 -31.13
N GLY A 133 11.01 28.16 -32.21
CA GLY A 133 11.66 28.35 -33.51
C GLY A 133 11.17 29.57 -34.28
#